data_AF-A0A9E1Q0T1-F1
#
_entry.id   AF-A0A9E1Q0T1-F1
#
_cell.length_a   1.000
_cell.length_b   1.000
_cell.length_c   1.000
_cell.angle_alpha   90.00
_cell.angle_beta   90.00
_cell.angle_gamma   90.00
#
_symmetry.space_group_name_H-M   'P 1'
#
loop_
_entity.id
_entity.type
_entity.pdbx_description
1 polymer ?
#
loop_
_entity_poly.entity_id
_entity_poly.type
_entity_poly.pdbx_seq_one_letter_code
_entity_poly.pdbx_strand_id
1 'polypeptide(L)'
;MHAFGDKLKLEMEDLIADEIRRLISQADVYIFALYDPADLSDGLRDYQLIQRDSGRDRIAADVSFNFEGVGVWYICRRTGETFTVRHIMARIANGRFVDGQVGTFEGFWDEFPRYITEDKWVKSFCAKPSANDPHPSIVASRRRKTKATA
;
A
#
# COMPACT_ATOMS: atom_id res chain seq x y z
N MET A 1 16.57 -17.65 18.85
CA MET A 1 15.49 -18.42 18.19
C MET A 1 14.62 -17.47 17.34
N HIS A 2 15.24 -16.64 16.48
CA HIS A 2 14.59 -15.54 15.72
C HIS A 2 14.53 -15.79 14.20
N ALA A 3 15.27 -16.77 13.68
CA ALA A 3 15.51 -16.91 12.24
C ALA A 3 14.30 -17.37 11.39
N PHE A 4 13.32 -18.05 11.99
CA PHE A 4 12.19 -18.60 11.22
C PHE A 4 11.16 -17.52 10.85
N GLY A 5 10.88 -16.59 11.76
CA GLY A 5 9.95 -15.48 11.51
C GLY A 5 10.49 -14.48 10.48
N ASP A 6 11.79 -14.19 10.56
CA ASP A 6 12.44 -13.27 9.62
C ASP A 6 12.52 -13.86 8.21
N LYS A 7 12.74 -15.18 8.08
CA LYS A 7 12.75 -15.88 6.78
C LYS A 7 11.38 -15.87 6.10
N LEU A 8 10.31 -16.16 6.86
CA LEU A 8 8.94 -16.15 6.33
C LEU A 8 8.52 -14.74 5.89
N LYS A 9 8.94 -13.70 6.63
CA LYS A 9 8.70 -12.30 6.26
C LYS A 9 9.33 -11.95 4.91
N LEU A 10 10.60 -12.29 4.72
CA LEU A 10 11.31 -12.05 3.45
C LEU A 10 10.65 -12.79 2.29
N GLU A 11 10.29 -14.06 2.50
CA GLU A 11 9.58 -14.85 1.47
C GLU A 11 8.22 -14.23 1.09
N MET A 12 7.47 -13.70 2.05
CA MET A 12 6.21 -13.01 1.77
C MET A 12 6.42 -11.68 1.03
N GLU A 13 7.42 -10.89 1.42
CA GLU A 13 7.78 -9.63 0.75
C GLU A 13 8.18 -9.89 -0.70
N ASP A 14 8.97 -10.93 -0.96
CA ASP A 14 9.37 -11.34 -2.31
C ASP A 14 8.17 -11.77 -3.16
N LEU A 15 7.26 -12.59 -2.61
CA LEU A 15 6.05 -13.01 -3.31
C LEU A 15 5.13 -11.84 -3.67
N ILE A 16 4.99 -10.87 -2.76
CA ILE A 16 4.19 -9.66 -3.02
C ILE A 16 4.89 -8.80 -4.07
N ALA A 17 6.21 -8.61 -3.97
CA ALA A 17 6.99 -7.84 -4.94
C ALA A 17 6.87 -8.45 -6.34
N ASP A 18 6.96 -9.77 -6.47
CA ASP A 18 6.81 -10.47 -7.75
C ASP A 18 5.42 -10.31 -8.35
N GLU A 19 4.37 -10.37 -7.54
CA GLU A 19 3.01 -10.13 -8.03
C GLU A 19 2.82 -8.67 -8.47
N ILE A 20 3.36 -7.70 -7.73
CA ILE A 20 3.34 -6.29 -8.13
C ILE A 20 4.07 -6.12 -9.46
N ARG A 21 5.28 -6.68 -9.62
CA ARG A 21 6.05 -6.64 -10.88
C ARG A 21 5.25 -7.26 -12.04
N ARG A 22 4.60 -8.40 -11.80
CA ARG A 22 3.75 -9.06 -12.80
C ARG A 22 2.60 -8.16 -13.26
N LEU A 23 1.95 -7.46 -12.33
CA LEU A 23 0.87 -6.52 -12.62
C LEU A 23 1.38 -5.28 -13.38
N ILE A 24 2.51 -4.71 -12.95
CA ILE A 24 3.17 -3.58 -13.63
C ILE A 24 3.50 -3.90 -15.07
N SER A 25 3.99 -5.12 -15.34
CA SER A 25 4.35 -5.54 -16.71
C SER A 25 3.17 -5.50 -17.70
N GLN A 26 1.93 -5.51 -17.19
CA GLN A 26 0.69 -5.47 -17.97
C GLN A 26 0.02 -4.09 -17.96
N ALA A 27 0.59 -3.12 -17.24
CA ALA A 27 0.03 -1.79 -17.06
C ALA A 27 0.48 -0.82 -18.16
N ASP A 28 -0.36 0.16 -18.44
CA ASP A 28 -0.04 1.27 -19.35
C ASP A 28 0.54 2.45 -18.57
N VAL A 29 0.17 2.59 -17.29
CA VAL A 29 0.77 3.55 -16.35
C VAL A 29 1.02 2.88 -15.01
N TYR A 30 2.20 3.13 -14.46
CA TYR A 30 2.62 2.75 -13.12
C TYR A 30 3.02 4.01 -12.34
N ILE A 31 2.53 4.13 -11.11
CA ILE A 31 2.96 5.16 -10.18
C ILE A 31 3.28 4.49 -8.85
N PHE A 32 4.45 4.78 -8.29
CA PHE A 32 4.75 4.55 -6.89
C PHE A 32 4.74 5.90 -6.18
N ALA A 33 4.08 5.99 -5.04
CA ALA A 33 4.06 7.17 -4.21
C ALA A 33 4.34 6.78 -2.75
N LEU A 34 5.23 7.50 -2.09
CA LEU A 34 5.62 7.28 -0.70
C LEU A 34 5.09 8.42 0.16
N TYR A 35 4.32 8.08 1.20
CA TYR A 35 3.73 9.05 2.10
C TYR A 35 4.28 8.96 3.52
N ASP A 36 4.38 10.11 4.17
CA ASP A 36 4.51 10.23 5.61
C ASP A 36 3.16 9.97 6.28
N PRO A 37 3.01 8.91 7.10
CA PRO A 37 1.77 8.69 7.84
C PRO A 37 1.49 9.79 8.88
N ALA A 38 2.50 10.59 9.27
CA ALA A 38 2.31 11.69 10.22
C ALA A 38 1.71 12.96 9.58
N ASP A 39 1.79 13.11 8.25
CA ASP A 39 1.24 14.27 7.54
C ASP A 39 0.12 13.83 6.57
N LEU A 40 -1.12 13.95 7.04
CA LEU A 40 -2.31 13.56 6.28
C LEU A 40 -2.77 14.62 5.27
N SER A 41 -2.11 15.78 5.22
CA SER A 41 -2.54 16.93 4.41
C SER A 41 -1.87 16.95 3.03
N ASP A 42 -0.55 16.82 2.99
CA ASP A 42 0.30 16.85 1.79
C ASP A 42 1.49 15.88 1.91
N GLY A 43 1.39 14.87 2.78
CA GLY A 43 2.52 14.01 3.20
C GLY A 43 3.17 13.15 2.12
N LEU A 44 2.97 13.42 0.83
CA LEU A 44 3.75 12.83 -0.24
C LEU A 44 5.23 13.23 -0.08
N ARG A 45 6.08 12.23 0.16
CA ARG A 45 7.52 12.40 0.31
C ARG A 45 8.25 12.22 -1.02
N ASP A 46 7.84 11.24 -1.80
CA ASP A 46 8.48 10.89 -3.07
C ASP A 46 7.50 10.17 -4.00
N TYR A 47 7.73 10.24 -5.30
CA TYR A 47 6.99 9.46 -6.28
C TYR A 47 7.80 9.12 -7.53
N GLN A 48 7.45 7.99 -8.14
CA GLN A 48 7.93 7.58 -9.44
C GLN A 48 6.73 7.35 -10.35
N LEU A 49 6.76 7.92 -11.55
CA LEU A 49 5.75 7.70 -12.59
C LEU A 49 6.43 7.11 -13.82
N ILE A 50 5.90 6.00 -14.31
CA ILE A 50 6.35 5.34 -15.54
C ILE A 50 5.12 5.09 -16.41
N GLN A 51 5.18 5.56 -17.65
CA GLN A 51 4.17 5.24 -18.67
C GLN A 51 4.77 4.23 -19.65
N ARG A 52 3.94 3.35 -20.19
CA ARG A 52 4.35 2.43 -21.25
C ARG A 52 4.68 3.27 -22.49
N ASP A 53 5.95 3.24 -22.87
CA ASP A 53 6.41 3.82 -24.12
C ASP A 53 5.95 2.93 -25.29
N SER A 54 5.51 3.56 -26.36
CA SER A 54 5.25 2.97 -27.68
C SER A 54 6.36 2.03 -28.19
N GLY A 55 7.61 2.23 -27.77
CA GLY A 55 8.76 1.37 -28.13
C GLY A 55 9.02 0.19 -27.18
N ARG A 56 8.26 0.04 -26.09
CA ARG A 56 8.43 -1.03 -25.09
C ARG A 56 7.13 -1.77 -24.84
N ASP A 57 7.16 -3.08 -25.03
CA ASP A 57 5.96 -3.92 -24.83
C ASP A 57 5.47 -3.94 -23.37
N ARG A 58 6.35 -3.63 -22.40
CA ARG A 58 6.07 -3.77 -20.96
C ARG A 58 6.75 -2.69 -20.13
N ILE A 59 6.11 -2.31 -19.04
CA ILE A 59 6.74 -1.52 -17.98
C ILE A 59 7.53 -2.47 -17.08
N ALA A 60 8.76 -2.09 -16.75
CA ALA A 60 9.56 -2.74 -15.72
C ALA A 60 9.86 -1.72 -14.63
N ALA A 61 9.62 -2.11 -13.38
CA ALA A 61 9.93 -1.30 -12.20
C ALA A 61 10.56 -2.20 -11.14
N ASP A 62 11.52 -1.64 -10.40
CA ASP A 62 11.99 -2.29 -9.19
C ASP A 62 10.98 -2.07 -8.08
N VAL A 63 10.60 -3.15 -7.41
CA VAL A 63 9.61 -3.13 -6.34
C VAL A 63 10.33 -3.55 -5.08
N SER A 64 10.39 -2.65 -4.11
CA SER A 64 11.06 -2.85 -2.84
C SER A 64 10.19 -2.35 -1.69
N PHE A 65 10.26 -3.05 -0.57
CA PHE A 65 9.63 -2.67 0.70
C PHE A 65 10.62 -2.01 1.67
N ASN A 66 11.82 -1.65 1.19
CA ASN A 66 12.84 -0.96 1.98
C ASN A 66 12.58 0.55 2.04
N PHE A 67 11.51 0.94 2.72
CA PHE A 67 11.14 2.35 2.97
C PHE A 67 10.50 2.49 4.36
N GLU A 68 10.35 3.73 4.83
CA GLU A 68 9.58 4.06 6.04
C GLU A 68 8.39 4.94 5.66
N GLY A 69 7.20 4.58 6.13
CA GLY A 69 5.94 5.26 5.83
C GLY A 69 4.95 4.39 5.06
N VAL A 70 4.14 5.02 4.21
CA VAL A 70 3.11 4.33 3.41
C VAL A 70 3.48 4.37 1.93
N GLY A 71 3.86 3.21 1.39
CA GLY A 71 4.06 3.04 -0.05
C GLY A 71 2.76 2.70 -0.75
N VAL A 72 2.49 3.35 -1.87
CA VAL A 72 1.30 3.14 -2.70
C VAL A 72 1.70 2.88 -4.14
N TRP A 73 1.32 1.72 -4.66
CA TRP A 73 1.50 1.37 -6.07
C TRP A 73 0.18 1.50 -6.81
N TYR A 74 0.09 2.45 -7.72
CA TYR A 74 -1.00 2.59 -8.69
C TYR A 74 -0.60 1.90 -9.99
N ILE A 75 -1.34 0.84 -10.33
CA ILE A 75 -1.07 0.02 -11.50
C ILE A 75 -2.29 0.11 -12.41
N CYS A 76 -2.17 0.91 -13.46
CA CYS A 76 -3.29 1.32 -14.30
C CYS A 76 -3.21 0.70 -15.70
N ARG A 77 -4.33 0.16 -16.17
CA ARG A 77 -4.54 -0.27 -17.53
C ARG A 77 -5.62 0.60 -18.18
N ARG A 78 -5.30 1.17 -19.34
CA ARG A 78 -6.20 2.01 -20.12
C ARG A 78 -6.83 1.17 -21.24
N THR A 79 -8.14 1.31 -21.41
CA THR A 79 -8.89 0.67 -22.49
C THR A 79 -9.75 1.73 -23.18
N GLY A 80 -9.21 2.33 -24.25
CA GLY A 80 -9.89 3.44 -24.93
C GLY A 80 -10.02 4.66 -24.01
N GLU A 81 -11.27 5.05 -23.71
CA GLU A 81 -11.61 6.19 -22.85
C GLU A 81 -11.80 5.81 -21.38
N THR A 82 -11.65 4.54 -21.02
CA THR A 82 -11.76 4.09 -19.62
C THR A 82 -10.44 3.55 -19.09
N PHE A 83 -10.36 3.41 -17.78
CA PHE A 83 -9.25 2.74 -17.12
C PHE A 83 -9.71 1.85 -15.98
N THR A 84 -8.89 0.84 -15.68
CA THR A 84 -8.94 0.07 -14.45
C THR A 84 -7.61 0.27 -13.74
N VAL A 85 -7.64 0.65 -12.46
CA VAL A 85 -6.45 0.80 -11.62
C VAL A 85 -6.54 -0.13 -10.43
N ARG A 86 -5.44 -0.85 -10.15
CA ARG A 86 -5.24 -1.53 -8.89
C ARG A 86 -4.30 -0.68 -8.04
N HIS A 87 -4.74 -0.30 -6.84
CA HIS A 87 -3.88 0.34 -5.86
C HIS A 87 -3.50 -0.67 -4.78
N ILE A 88 -2.21 -0.75 -4.47
CA ILE A 88 -1.67 -1.60 -3.42
C ILE A 88 -0.98 -0.67 -2.43
N MET A 89 -1.34 -0.76 -1.15
CA MET A 89 -0.79 0.05 -0.07
C MET A 89 -0.09 -0.85 0.94
N ALA A 90 1.08 -0.43 1.40
CA ALA A 90 1.79 -1.06 2.50
C ALA A 90 2.38 0.00 3.44
N ARG A 91 2.15 -0.17 4.74
CA ARG A 91 2.79 0.63 5.77
C ARG A 91 3.97 -0.10 6.35
N ILE A 92 5.14 0.52 6.28
CA ILE A 92 6.36 0.07 6.94
C ILE A 92 6.69 1.05 8.07
N ALA A 93 6.90 0.53 9.27
CA ALA A 93 7.38 1.29 10.40
C ALA A 93 8.46 0.51 11.15
N ASN A 94 9.61 1.14 11.41
CA ASN A 94 10.76 0.52 12.07
C ASN A 94 11.22 -0.78 11.35
N GLY A 95 11.29 -0.74 10.02
CA GLY A 95 11.69 -1.85 9.16
C GLY A 95 10.69 -3.02 9.11
N ARG A 96 9.47 -2.83 9.63
CA ARG A 96 8.45 -3.88 9.72
C ARG A 96 7.18 -3.48 8.99
N PHE A 97 6.62 -4.44 8.26
CA PHE A 97 5.27 -4.37 7.76
C PHE A 97 4.28 -4.25 8.92
N VAL A 98 3.46 -3.20 8.88
CA VAL A 98 2.44 -2.90 9.90
C VAL A 98 1.08 -3.36 9.41
N ASP A 99 0.66 -2.87 8.25
CA ASP A 99 -0.59 -3.20 7.60
C ASP A 99 -0.52 -2.90 6.09
N GLY A 100 -1.53 -3.37 5.36
CA GLY A 100 -1.66 -3.16 3.93
C GLY A 100 -3.09 -3.23 3.47
N GLN A 101 -3.36 -2.66 2.30
CA GLN A 101 -4.68 -2.63 1.69
C GLN A 101 -4.53 -2.73 0.17
N VAL A 102 -5.36 -3.55 -0.47
CA VAL A 102 -5.47 -3.64 -1.92
C VAL A 102 -6.87 -3.23 -2.33
N GLY A 103 -6.97 -2.43 -3.39
CA GLY A 103 -8.25 -2.06 -3.98
C GLY A 103 -8.15 -1.96 -5.49
N THR A 104 -9.32 -1.93 -6.13
CA THR A 104 -9.46 -1.75 -7.57
C THR A 104 -10.53 -0.70 -7.83
N PHE A 105 -10.30 0.14 -8.83
CA PHE A 105 -11.20 1.20 -9.25
C PHE A 105 -11.25 1.28 -10.77
N GLU A 106 -12.39 1.70 -11.30
CA GLU A 106 -12.61 1.91 -12.73
C GLU A 106 -13.27 3.26 -12.95
N GLY A 107 -12.89 3.94 -14.03
CA GLY A 107 -13.39 5.27 -14.35
C GLY A 107 -13.03 5.71 -15.76
N PHE A 108 -13.32 6.98 -16.07
CA PHE A 108 -12.95 7.58 -17.35
C PHE A 108 -11.51 8.12 -17.30
N TRP A 109 -10.79 8.00 -18.42
CA TRP A 109 -9.36 8.31 -18.47
C TRP A 109 -9.04 9.77 -18.16
N ASP A 110 -9.92 10.69 -18.51
CA ASP A 110 -9.82 12.11 -18.18
C ASP A 110 -9.91 12.38 -16.66
N GLU A 111 -10.57 11.50 -15.90
CA GLU A 111 -10.65 11.56 -14.44
C GLU A 111 -9.44 10.92 -13.74
N PHE A 112 -8.62 10.14 -14.46
CA PHE A 112 -7.50 9.40 -13.86
C PHE A 112 -6.52 10.28 -13.07
N PRO A 113 -6.06 11.45 -13.57
CA PRO A 113 -5.16 12.32 -12.81
C PRO A 113 -5.80 12.80 -11.50
N ARG A 114 -7.10 13.07 -11.52
CA ARG A 114 -7.86 13.51 -10.34
C ARG A 114 -8.01 12.38 -9.34
N TYR A 115 -8.30 11.16 -9.80
CA TYR A 115 -8.35 9.98 -8.95
C TYR A 115 -7.06 9.90 -8.12
N ILE A 116 -5.89 9.88 -8.78
CA ILE A 116 -4.59 9.76 -8.12
C ILE A 116 -4.31 10.93 -7.16
N THR A 117 -4.57 12.18 -7.58
CA THR A 117 -4.22 13.36 -6.77
C THR A 117 -5.14 13.60 -5.56
N GLU A 118 -6.34 13.03 -5.54
CA GLU A 118 -7.23 13.17 -4.38
C GLU A 118 -6.81 12.30 -3.18
N ASP A 119 -6.05 11.22 -3.41
CA ASP A 119 -5.46 10.33 -2.39
C ASP A 119 -6.44 9.88 -1.28
N LYS A 120 -7.72 9.77 -1.63
CA LYS A 120 -8.80 9.48 -0.67
C LYS A 120 -8.57 8.18 0.10
N TRP A 121 -8.05 7.16 -0.57
CA TRP A 121 -7.75 5.87 0.07
C TRP A 121 -6.51 5.93 0.96
N VAL A 122 -5.49 6.73 0.64
CA VAL A 122 -4.30 6.91 1.49
C VAL A 122 -4.72 7.57 2.80
N LYS A 123 -5.49 8.65 2.72
CA LYS A 123 -6.06 9.33 3.90
C LYS A 123 -6.90 8.38 4.75
N SER A 124 -7.76 7.58 4.11
CA SER A 124 -8.56 6.56 4.81
C SER A 124 -7.70 5.46 5.44
N PHE A 125 -6.63 5.03 4.77
CA PHE A 125 -5.71 4.00 5.23
C PHE A 125 -4.88 4.48 6.43
N CYS A 126 -4.30 5.68 6.35
CA CYS A 126 -3.53 6.30 7.43
C CYS A 126 -4.40 6.62 8.65
N ALA A 127 -5.69 6.92 8.47
CA ALA A 127 -6.62 7.16 9.58
C ALA A 127 -7.03 5.89 10.35
N LYS A 128 -6.82 4.69 9.79
CA LYS A 128 -7.15 3.44 10.49
C LYS A 128 -6.10 3.16 11.57
N PRO A 129 -6.51 2.76 12.79
CA PRO A 129 -5.58 2.17 13.76
C PRO A 129 -4.94 0.93 13.14
N SER A 130 -3.68 0.66 13.50
CA SER A 130 -2.93 -0.42 12.88
C SER A 130 -3.64 -1.76 13.13
N ALA A 131 -3.54 -2.69 12.18
CA ALA A 131 -4.22 -3.99 12.30
C ALA A 131 -3.79 -4.79 13.56
N ASN A 132 -2.64 -4.44 14.15
CA ASN A 132 -2.09 -5.04 15.35
C ASN A 132 -2.38 -4.25 16.64
N ASP A 133 -3.08 -3.11 16.56
CA ASP A 133 -3.49 -2.40 17.77
C ASP A 133 -4.52 -3.22 18.56
N PRO A 134 -4.35 -3.36 19.88
CA PRO A 134 -5.34 -4.04 20.69
C PRO A 134 -6.67 -3.30 20.58
N HIS A 135 -7.65 -3.94 19.94
CA HIS A 135 -9.00 -3.42 19.84
C HIS A 135 -9.51 -3.02 21.23
N PRO A 136 -10.07 -1.82 21.44
CA PRO A 136 -10.42 -1.31 22.77
C PRO A 136 -11.40 -2.21 23.55
N SER A 137 -12.14 -3.09 22.87
CA SER A 137 -12.98 -4.12 23.52
C SER A 137 -12.20 -5.21 24.26
N ILE A 138 -10.93 -5.46 23.90
CA ILE A 138 -10.06 -6.47 24.55
C ILE A 138 -9.45 -5.92 25.84
N VAL A 139 -9.19 -4.60 25.89
CA VAL A 139 -8.62 -3.95 27.09
C VAL A 139 -9.67 -3.83 28.21
N ALA A 140 -10.93 -3.57 27.84
CA ALA A 140 -12.04 -3.48 28.81
C ALA A 140 -12.35 -4.83 29.52
N SER A 141 -12.09 -5.96 28.85
CA SER A 141 -12.35 -7.30 29.39
C SER A 141 -11.23 -7.81 30.33
N ARG A 142 -9.99 -7.29 30.22
CA ARG A 142 -8.91 -7.59 31.18
C ARG A 142 -9.02 -6.80 32.49
N ARG A 143 -9.54 -5.58 32.46
CA ARG A 143 -9.66 -4.73 33.68
C ARG A 143 -10.73 -5.19 34.67
N ARG A 144 -11.69 -6.02 34.25
CA ARG A 144 -12.76 -6.55 35.12
C ARG A 144 -12.40 -7.82 35.89
N LYS A 145 -11.33 -8.54 35.54
CA LYS A 145 -10.98 -9.83 36.19
C LYS A 145 -10.05 -9.72 37.41
N THR A 146 -9.54 -8.54 37.75
CA THR A 146 -8.59 -8.36 38.87
C THR A 146 -9.20 -7.75 40.14
N LYS A 147 -10.53 -7.66 40.25
CA LYS A 147 -11.18 -7.10 41.44
C LYS A 147 -12.18 -8.06 42.07
N ALA A 148 -11.68 -9.19 42.58
CA ALA A 148 -12.41 -10.06 43.52
C ALA A 148 -11.45 -10.99 44.27
N THR A 149 -10.66 -10.45 45.20
CA THR A 149 -10.23 -11.20 46.39
C THR A 149 -9.70 -10.22 47.44
N ALA A 150 -10.55 -9.92 48.42
CA ALA A 150 -10.20 -9.60 49.81
C ALA A 150 -11.48 -9.80 50.63
#